data_AF-A0A973FBL3-F1
#
_entry.id   AF-A0A973FBL3-F1
#
_cell.length_a   1.000
_cell.length_b   1.000
_cell.length_c   1.000
_cell.angle_alpha   90.00
_cell.angle_beta   90.00
_cell.angle_gamma   90.00
#
_symmetry.space_group_name_H-M   'P 1'
#
loop_
_entity.id
_entity.type
_entity.pdbx_description
1 polymer ?
#
loop_
_entity_poly.entity_id
_entity_poly.type
_entity_poly.pdbx_seq_one_letter_code
_entity_poly.pdbx_strand_id
1 'polypeptide(L)' 'MTSRDLEGYGGDPPHAQWPGEACVAVQFVLNIEEGAESSVLNGDARSESYLHELYGRPAREGERD' A
#
# COMPACT_ATOMS: atom_id res chain seq x y z
N MET A 1 -1.50 -3.31 -28.22
CA MET A 1 -1.73 -4.54 -27.44
C MET A 1 -1.75 -4.14 -25.98
N THR A 2 -2.92 -4.11 -25.36
CA THR A 2 -3.08 -3.67 -23.97
C THR A 2 -2.60 -4.78 -23.04
N SER A 3 -1.47 -4.58 -22.37
CA SER A 3 -0.90 -5.50 -21.35
C SER A 3 -1.71 -5.54 -20.04
N ARG A 4 -2.98 -5.14 -20.09
CA ARG A 4 -3.84 -5.01 -18.92
C ARG A 4 -5.02 -5.94 -19.10
N ASP A 5 -5.24 -6.76 -18.08
CA ASP A 5 -6.52 -7.43 -17.91
C ASP A 5 -7.52 -6.41 -17.36
N LEU A 6 -8.50 -6.05 -18.19
CA LEU A 6 -9.60 -5.17 -17.81
C LEU A 6 -10.90 -5.94 -17.56
N GLU A 7 -10.91 -7.25 -17.80
CA GLU A 7 -12.10 -8.10 -17.72
C GLU A 7 -12.11 -8.91 -16.42
N GLY A 8 -10.97 -9.47 -16.01
CA GLY A 8 -10.86 -10.30 -14.81
C GLY A 8 -11.85 -11.47 -14.85
N TYR A 9 -12.60 -11.67 -13.77
CA TYR A 9 -13.65 -12.69 -13.71
C TYR A 9 -14.98 -12.28 -14.36
N GLY A 10 -15.10 -11.05 -14.87
CA GLY A 10 -16.35 -10.58 -15.47
C GLY A 10 -17.57 -10.75 -14.54
N GLY A 11 -18.67 -11.23 -15.10
CA GLY A 11 -19.92 -11.49 -14.36
C GLY A 11 -20.02 -12.85 -13.66
N ASP A 12 -18.98 -13.69 -13.74
CA ASP A 12 -18.98 -15.07 -13.23
C ASP A 12 -17.74 -15.35 -12.35
N PRO A 13 -17.62 -14.71 -11.17
CA PRO A 13 -16.54 -14.99 -10.25
C PRO A 13 -16.65 -16.40 -9.66
N PRO A 14 -15.53 -17.12 -9.50
CA PRO A 14 -15.55 -18.46 -8.93
C PRO A 14 -15.99 -18.44 -7.48
N HIS A 15 -16.70 -19.48 -7.05
CA HIS A 15 -17.02 -19.68 -5.65
C HIS A 15 -15.73 -19.98 -4.86
N ALA A 16 -15.40 -19.14 -3.87
CA ALA A 16 -14.10 -19.20 -3.19
C ALA A 16 -13.90 -20.43 -2.28
N GLN A 17 -14.98 -21.12 -1.89
CA GLN A 17 -14.96 -22.37 -1.10
C GLN A 17 -14.09 -22.25 0.16
N TRP A 18 -14.28 -21.17 0.93
CA TRP A 18 -13.50 -20.95 2.15
C TRP A 18 -13.69 -22.09 3.17
N PRO A 19 -12.65 -22.42 3.96
CA PRO A 19 -12.75 -23.44 5.00
C PRO A 19 -13.95 -23.22 5.93
N GLY A 20 -14.66 -24.30 6.25
CA GLY A 20 -15.83 -24.24 7.14
C GLY A 20 -17.03 -23.52 6.56
N GLU A 21 -17.14 -23.43 5.23
CA GLU A 21 -18.26 -22.76 4.53
C GLU A 21 -18.39 -21.27 4.90
N ALA A 22 -17.28 -20.64 5.27
CA ALA A 22 -17.28 -19.24 5.68
C ALA A 22 -17.72 -18.32 4.53
N CYS A 23 -18.60 -17.36 4.82
CA CYS A 23 -19.08 -16.39 3.84
C CYS A 23 -18.03 -15.34 3.44
N VAL A 24 -17.00 -15.14 4.27
CA VAL A 24 -15.96 -14.13 4.06
C VAL A 24 -14.63 -14.60 4.65
N ALA A 25 -13.53 -14.30 3.97
CA ALA A 25 -12.19 -14.39 4.52
C ALA A 25 -11.74 -13.01 5.01
N VAL A 26 -11.39 -12.89 6.29
CA VAL A 26 -10.83 -11.66 6.87
C VAL A 26 -9.31 -11.79 6.96
N GLN A 27 -8.57 -10.79 6.49
CA GLN A 27 -7.11 -10.83 6.43
C GLN A 27 -6.54 -9.56 7.10
N PHE A 28 -5.85 -9.75 8.23
CA PHE A 28 -5.14 -8.66 8.91
C PHE A 28 -3.74 -8.50 8.33
N VAL A 29 -3.42 -7.32 7.82
CA VAL A 29 -2.07 -6.95 7.36
C VAL A 29 -1.47 -5.97 8.36
N LEU A 30 -0.23 -6.22 8.75
CA LEU A 30 0.60 -5.27 9.50
C LEU A 30 1.81 -4.93 8.64
N ASN A 31 1.80 -3.72 8.07
CA ASN A 31 2.99 -3.19 7.42
C ASN A 31 3.89 -2.61 8.50
N ILE A 32 5.19 -2.91 8.41
CA ILE A 32 6.23 -2.31 9.23
C ILE A 32 7.13 -1.56 8.25
N GLU A 33 6.89 -0.27 8.15
CA GLU A 33 7.58 0.65 7.24
C GLU A 33 8.45 1.64 8.02
N GLU A 34 8.22 1.74 9.34
CA GLU A 34 8.88 2.66 10.24
C GLU A 34 10.40 2.41 10.31
N GLY A 35 11.17 3.45 10.03
CA GLY A 35 12.62 3.43 9.90
C GLY A 35 13.11 3.31 8.45
N ALA A 36 12.23 2.93 7.52
CA ALA A 36 12.51 2.85 6.09
C ALA A 36 11.76 3.93 5.28
N GLU A 37 11.13 4.89 5.95
CA GLU A 37 10.55 6.06 5.30
C GLU A 37 11.64 6.90 4.60
N SER A 38 11.20 7.74 3.66
CA SER A 38 12.11 8.62 2.95
C SER A 38 12.87 9.50 3.95
N SER A 39 14.20 9.36 4.00
CA SER A 39 15.01 10.05 4.98
C SER A 39 16.40 10.35 4.45
N VAL A 40 16.86 11.58 4.65
CA VAL A 40 18.23 12.00 4.31
C VAL A 40 19.29 11.19 5.07
N LEU A 41 18.94 10.62 6.24
CA LEU A 41 19.82 9.73 6.99
C LEU A 41 20.01 8.38 6.29
N ASN A 42 19.05 7.98 5.45
CA ASN A 42 19.08 6.78 4.64
C ASN A 42 19.64 7.04 3.22
N GLY A 43 20.04 8.28 2.92
CA GLY A 43 20.62 8.69 1.63
C GLY A 43 19.61 9.24 0.62
N ASP A 44 18.35 9.40 1.02
CA ASP A 44 17.32 10.01 0.16
C ASP A 44 17.52 11.53 0.06
N ALA A 45 16.99 12.13 -1.00
CA ALA A 45 17.11 13.58 -1.23
C ALA A 45 16.18 14.43 -0.34
N ARG A 46 15.16 13.83 0.30
CA ARG A 46 14.07 14.55 0.99
C ARG A 46 13.41 13.73 2.11
N SER A 47 12.69 14.43 2.99
CA SER A 47 11.86 13.82 4.04
C SER A 47 10.59 13.12 3.54
N GLU A 48 9.99 12.27 4.37
CA GLU A 48 8.72 11.60 4.10
C GLU A 48 7.53 12.59 4.05
N SER A 49 6.58 12.31 3.17
CA SER A 49 5.36 13.11 2.97
C SER A 49 4.05 12.30 2.99
N TYR A 50 4.13 10.97 3.09
CA TYR A 50 2.98 10.08 3.08
C TYR A 50 2.64 9.53 4.46
N LEU A 51 1.39 9.06 4.59
CA LEU A 51 0.86 8.25 5.70
C LEU A 51 1.18 8.76 7.13
N HIS A 52 1.22 10.07 7.31
CA HIS A 52 1.38 10.73 8.61
C HIS A 52 0.26 11.76 8.85
N GLU A 53 0.23 12.35 10.04
CA GLU A 53 -0.83 13.21 10.55
C GLU A 53 -1.00 14.55 9.80
N LEU A 54 0.05 15.03 9.13
CA LEU A 54 0.04 16.31 8.42
C LEU A 54 -0.32 16.13 6.94
N TYR A 55 -1.62 15.92 6.69
CA TYR A 55 -2.14 15.75 5.35
C TYR A 55 -1.70 16.86 4.39
N GLY A 56 -1.10 16.47 3.25
CA GLY A 56 -0.69 17.38 2.19
C GLY A 56 0.56 18.21 2.50
N ARG A 57 1.26 17.97 3.61
CA ARG A 57 2.57 18.56 3.84
C ARG A 57 3.56 18.03 2.79
N PRO A 58 4.23 18.91 2.02
CA PRO A 58 5.22 18.45 1.05
C PRO A 58 6.47 17.94 1.77
N ALA A 59 7.15 16.98 1.12
CA ALA A 59 8.49 16.56 1.49
C ALA A 59 9.46 17.75 1.47
N ARG A 60 10.41 17.78 2.39
CA ARG A 60 11.43 18.83 2.49
C ARG A 60 12.76 18.34 1.96
N GLU A 61 13.39 19.14 1.13
CA GLU A 61 14.62 18.79 0.41
C GLU A 61 15.84 18.98 1.31
N GLY A 62 16.70 17.97 1.42
CA GLY A 62 17.91 18.01 2.25
C GLY A 62 17.67 18.05 3.76
N GLU A 63 16.42 17.99 4.21
CA GLU A 63 16.02 18.00 5.62
C GLU A 63 15.45 16.64 6.03
N ARG A 64 15.57 16.30 7.33
CA ARG A 64 15.01 15.05 7.88
C ARG A 64 13.51 15.13 8.09
N ASP A 65 13.00 16.26 8.60
CA ASP A 65 11.58 16.49 8.94
C ASP A 65 11.04 17.73 8.24
#